data_AF-A0A8I1PSD0-F1
#
_entry.id   AF-A0A8I1PSD0-F1
#
_cell.length_a   1.000
_cell.length_b   1.000
_cell.length_c   1.000
_cell.angle_alpha   90.00
_cell.angle_beta   90.00
_cell.angle_gamma   90.00
#
_symmetry.space_group_name_H-M   'P 1'
#
loop_
_entity.id
_entity.type
_entity.pdbx_description
1 polymer ?
#
loop_
_entity_poly.entity_id
_entity_poly.type
_entity_poly.pdbx_seq_one_letter_code
_entity_poly.pdbx_strand_id
1 'polypeptide(L)'
;MPKLSGSRRNSRGGRGALALRAVLAGVALTLASPLSVADASEIRVSLTGKVTTTGVSGVAGTPVVLGTPEGTQGVYGIRSLERDDKPCYVASVTEEVNNYGKDSGFGKNLCGKNPGGAEMQVKFGDIKFARRTFVRAVRVCMTKNDSKVKGIQLRGRQFVRDGRLSDLPPRYAEQPSSAALEDLLDLNAPSDLRLNCSVWKEWVECPPGQIAMALTAHFDSGPSPNNLTGIALQCRAIGRER
;
A
#
# COMPACT_ATOMS: atom_id res chain seq x y z
N MET A 1 60.75 1.99 51.49
CA MET A 1 60.59 2.66 52.80
C MET A 1 59.17 2.44 53.29
N PRO A 2 59.00 1.87 54.50
CA PRO A 2 57.72 1.50 55.10
C PRO A 2 57.21 2.56 56.09
N LYS A 3 55.90 2.53 56.42
CA LYS A 3 55.26 2.71 57.75
C LYS A 3 53.75 2.91 57.52
N LEU A 4 52.87 1.92 57.76
CA LEU A 4 52.36 1.36 59.04
C LEU A 4 51.68 2.37 59.99
N SER A 5 50.55 1.90 60.53
CA SER A 5 49.77 2.35 61.69
C SER A 5 48.52 3.16 61.31
N GLY A 6 47.28 2.70 61.46
CA GLY A 6 46.73 1.73 62.42
C GLY A 6 46.40 2.45 63.74
N SER A 7 45.13 2.59 64.10
CA SER A 7 44.59 2.23 65.42
C SER A 7 43.09 2.54 65.56
N ARG A 8 42.43 1.63 66.25
CA ARG A 8 41.01 1.54 66.62
C ARG A 8 40.60 2.65 67.60
N ARG A 9 39.28 2.90 67.73
CA ARG A 9 38.57 2.65 69.00
C ARG A 9 37.05 2.65 68.83
N ASN A 10 36.46 1.72 69.57
CA ASN A 10 35.06 1.40 69.73
C ASN A 10 34.63 1.91 71.12
N SER A 11 33.47 2.56 71.27
CA SER A 11 32.72 2.65 72.54
C SER A 11 31.32 3.18 72.26
N ARG A 12 30.30 2.32 72.29
CA ARG A 12 29.38 2.07 73.42
C ARG A 12 28.57 3.28 73.89
N GLY A 13 27.28 3.25 73.55
CA GLY A 13 26.16 3.20 74.52
C GLY A 13 25.75 4.49 75.23
N GLY A 14 24.47 4.86 75.11
CA GLY A 14 23.87 5.86 75.99
C GLY A 14 22.47 6.27 75.55
N ARG A 15 21.48 5.92 76.37
CA ARG A 15 20.04 6.11 76.20
C ARG A 15 19.61 7.58 76.14
N GLY A 16 18.51 7.85 75.43
CA GLY A 16 17.75 9.09 75.58
C GLY A 16 16.52 9.10 74.67
N ALA A 17 15.40 8.58 75.16
CA ALA A 17 14.11 8.80 74.52
C ALA A 17 13.73 10.29 74.69
N LEU A 18 13.53 10.99 73.57
CA LEU A 18 12.76 12.23 73.55
C LEU A 18 11.69 12.12 72.47
N ALA A 19 10.46 12.28 72.92
CA ALA A 19 9.26 12.23 72.14
C ALA A 19 9.06 13.51 71.31
N LEU A 20 8.17 13.36 70.31
CA LEU A 20 7.29 14.39 69.77
C LEU A 20 7.92 15.45 68.84
N ARG A 21 7.77 15.25 67.53
CA ARG A 21 6.67 15.82 66.71
C ARG A 21 6.93 15.51 65.24
N ALA A 22 6.17 14.58 64.68
CA ALA A 22 6.12 14.39 63.24
C ALA A 22 5.36 15.59 62.62
N VAL A 23 6.07 16.48 61.95
CA VAL A 23 5.46 17.43 61.03
C VAL A 23 5.27 16.68 59.71
N LEU A 24 4.06 16.18 59.49
CA LEU A 24 3.59 15.74 58.18
C LEU A 24 3.47 16.98 57.27
N ALA A 25 4.55 17.33 56.56
CA ALA A 25 4.43 18.17 55.39
C ALA A 25 3.79 17.32 54.29
N GLY A 26 2.47 17.46 54.12
CA GLY A 26 1.72 16.81 53.06
C GLY A 26 2.22 17.28 51.70
N VAL A 27 2.97 16.42 51.02
CA VAL A 27 3.19 16.54 49.58
C VAL A 27 1.85 16.20 48.93
N ALA A 28 1.14 17.21 48.45
CA ALA A 28 0.00 17.02 47.57
C ALA A 28 0.52 16.37 46.28
N LEU A 29 0.41 15.04 46.19
CA LEU A 29 0.55 14.32 44.94
C LEU A 29 -0.60 14.79 44.04
N THR A 30 -0.31 15.75 43.15
CA THR A 30 -1.18 16.00 42.02
C THR A 30 -1.16 14.73 41.18
N LEU A 31 -2.24 13.96 41.27
CA LEU A 31 -2.52 12.88 40.33
C LEU A 31 -2.63 13.51 38.95
N ALA A 32 -1.51 13.60 38.24
CA ALA A 32 -1.50 13.78 36.81
C ALA A 32 -2.25 12.57 36.25
N SER A 33 -3.54 12.76 35.98
CA SER A 33 -4.31 11.78 35.22
C SER A 33 -3.55 11.60 33.92
N PRO A 34 -3.11 10.39 33.56
CA PRO A 34 -2.58 10.18 32.23
C PRO A 34 -3.71 10.61 31.29
N LEU A 35 -3.48 11.67 30.52
CA LEU A 35 -4.29 11.97 29.36
C LEU A 35 -4.18 10.73 28.48
N SER A 36 -5.17 9.85 28.58
CA SER A 36 -5.40 8.84 27.57
C SER A 36 -5.63 9.60 26.29
N VAL A 37 -4.57 9.74 25.49
CA VAL A 37 -4.71 10.06 24.08
C VAL A 37 -5.60 8.94 23.57
N ALA A 38 -6.88 9.25 23.35
CA ALA A 38 -7.79 8.31 22.71
C ALA A 38 -7.08 7.88 21.43
N ASP A 39 -6.70 6.61 21.38
CA ASP A 39 -6.22 5.98 20.16
C ASP A 39 -7.23 6.37 19.10
N ALA A 40 -6.79 7.09 18.06
CA ALA A 40 -7.68 7.52 17.01
C ALA A 40 -8.29 6.25 16.43
N SER A 41 -9.54 5.95 16.81
CA SER A 41 -10.28 4.77 16.38
C SER A 41 -10.06 4.61 14.88
N GLU A 42 -9.35 3.55 14.48
CA GLU A 42 -9.07 3.33 13.07
C GLU A 42 -10.39 3.30 12.33
N ILE A 43 -10.56 4.20 11.36
CA ILE A 43 -11.79 4.30 10.57
C ILE A 43 -12.08 2.94 9.99
N ARG A 44 -13.17 2.31 10.38
CA ARG A 44 -13.63 1.10 9.70
C ARG A 44 -14.38 1.46 8.43
N VAL A 45 -14.23 0.62 7.43
CA VAL A 45 -14.81 0.78 6.11
C VAL A 45 -15.64 -0.44 5.76
N SER A 46 -16.72 -0.22 5.04
CA SER A 46 -17.63 -1.25 4.54
C SER A 46 -17.59 -1.26 3.02
N LEU A 47 -17.59 -2.47 2.46
CA LEU A 47 -17.72 -2.71 1.03
C LEU A 47 -19.19 -3.00 0.72
N THR A 48 -19.76 -2.24 -0.21
CA THR A 48 -21.19 -2.26 -0.50
C THR A 48 -21.45 -2.27 -2.00
N GLY A 49 -22.72 -2.52 -2.36
CA GLY A 49 -23.13 -2.58 -3.77
C GLY A 49 -22.59 -3.80 -4.51
N LYS A 50 -22.96 -3.88 -5.79
CA LYS A 50 -22.53 -4.91 -6.72
C LYS A 50 -21.18 -4.58 -7.32
N VAL A 51 -20.43 -5.60 -7.69
CA VAL A 51 -19.21 -5.44 -8.50
C VAL A 51 -19.54 -4.79 -9.84
N THR A 52 -18.77 -3.77 -10.21
CA THR A 52 -18.84 -3.09 -11.51
C THR A 52 -17.54 -3.31 -12.26
N THR A 53 -17.62 -3.77 -13.50
CA THR A 53 -16.45 -3.92 -14.38
C THR A 53 -16.24 -2.67 -15.23
N THR A 54 -15.01 -2.17 -15.31
CA THR A 54 -14.66 -1.05 -16.19
C THR A 54 -14.50 -1.49 -17.64
N GLY A 55 -14.31 -0.54 -18.55
CA GLY A 55 -13.71 -0.84 -19.85
C GLY A 55 -12.28 -1.40 -19.72
N VAL A 56 -11.68 -1.79 -20.85
CA VAL A 56 -10.30 -2.29 -20.93
C VAL A 56 -9.37 -1.15 -21.36
N SER A 57 -8.34 -0.89 -20.57
CA SER A 57 -7.18 -0.12 -21.04
C SER A 57 -6.23 -1.08 -21.74
N GLY A 58 -6.05 -0.92 -23.05
CA GLY A 58 -5.30 -1.86 -23.90
C GLY A 58 -6.20 -2.46 -24.98
N VAL A 59 -5.93 -3.72 -25.31
CA VAL A 59 -6.73 -4.53 -26.24
C VAL A 59 -7.39 -5.66 -25.46
N ALA A 60 -8.69 -5.84 -25.66
CA ALA A 60 -9.42 -6.95 -25.06
C ALA A 60 -9.02 -8.29 -25.71
N GLY A 61 -8.88 -9.32 -24.90
CA GLY A 61 -8.66 -10.70 -25.32
C GLY A 61 -9.11 -11.68 -24.24
N THR A 62 -8.40 -12.79 -24.05
CA THR A 62 -8.75 -13.84 -23.08
C THR A 62 -8.68 -13.29 -21.64
N PRO A 63 -9.82 -13.16 -20.92
CA PRO A 63 -9.84 -12.53 -19.61
C PRO A 63 -9.43 -13.51 -18.50
N VAL A 64 -8.70 -13.00 -17.50
CA VAL A 64 -8.37 -13.69 -16.25
C VAL A 64 -8.60 -12.73 -15.08
N VAL A 65 -9.45 -13.13 -14.13
CA VAL A 65 -9.69 -12.35 -12.92
C VAL A 65 -8.58 -12.62 -11.90
N LEU A 66 -7.97 -11.55 -11.39
CA LEU A 66 -6.89 -11.56 -10.41
C LEU A 66 -7.35 -10.79 -9.18
N GLY A 67 -7.87 -11.50 -8.19
CA GLY A 67 -8.47 -10.93 -6.99
C GLY A 67 -9.77 -11.62 -6.61
N THR A 68 -10.43 -11.07 -5.59
CA THR A 68 -11.76 -11.52 -5.16
C THR A 68 -12.72 -10.34 -5.25
N PRO A 69 -13.45 -10.16 -6.38
CA PRO A 69 -14.28 -8.98 -6.59
C PRO A 69 -15.30 -8.70 -5.48
N GLU A 70 -15.88 -9.75 -4.91
CA GLU A 70 -16.84 -9.69 -3.80
C GLU A 70 -16.19 -9.85 -2.41
N GLY A 71 -14.87 -9.99 -2.36
CA GLY A 71 -14.10 -10.19 -1.13
C GLY A 71 -13.85 -8.89 -0.35
N THR A 72 -12.89 -8.93 0.57
CA THR A 72 -12.49 -7.79 1.41
C THR A 72 -11.07 -7.27 1.12
N GLN A 73 -10.49 -7.75 0.02
CA GLN A 73 -9.11 -7.48 -0.38
C GLN A 73 -9.11 -6.45 -1.51
N GLY A 74 -8.77 -5.20 -1.19
CA GLY A 74 -8.65 -4.12 -2.17
C GLY A 74 -7.31 -4.19 -2.89
N VAL A 75 -7.29 -3.90 -4.19
CA VAL A 75 -6.05 -3.85 -4.99
C VAL A 75 -5.31 -2.56 -4.69
N TYR A 76 -4.05 -2.64 -4.31
CA TYR A 76 -3.17 -1.47 -4.11
C TYR A 76 -2.00 -1.42 -5.10
N GLY A 77 -1.89 -2.43 -5.97
CA GLY A 77 -0.85 -2.45 -6.98
C GLY A 77 -0.95 -3.60 -7.98
N ILE A 78 -0.08 -3.55 -8.97
CA ILE A 78 0.04 -4.52 -10.05
C ILE A 78 1.52 -4.88 -10.21
N ARG A 79 1.79 -6.18 -10.34
CA ARG A 79 3.10 -6.72 -10.69
C ARG A 79 3.00 -7.36 -12.07
N SER A 80 4.03 -7.21 -12.88
CA SER A 80 4.15 -7.92 -14.16
C SER A 80 5.58 -8.39 -14.36
N LEU A 81 5.76 -9.59 -14.93
CA LEU A 81 7.06 -10.07 -15.38
C LEU A 81 6.96 -10.56 -16.83
N GLU A 82 8.11 -10.56 -17.50
CA GLU A 82 8.23 -11.03 -18.87
C GLU A 82 9.11 -12.25 -19.01
N ARG A 83 8.90 -12.94 -20.13
CA ARG A 83 9.82 -13.94 -20.66
C ARG A 83 9.89 -13.74 -22.17
N ASP A 84 11.09 -13.68 -22.73
CA ASP A 84 11.30 -13.55 -24.17
C ASP A 84 10.51 -12.37 -24.78
N ASP A 85 10.53 -11.21 -24.09
CA ASP A 85 9.83 -9.97 -24.47
C ASP A 85 8.28 -10.07 -24.49
N LYS A 86 7.73 -11.08 -23.79
CA LYS A 86 6.29 -11.30 -23.60
C LYS A 86 5.87 -11.06 -22.15
N PRO A 87 4.94 -10.14 -21.86
CA PRO A 87 4.38 -9.95 -20.52
C PRO A 87 3.43 -11.09 -20.18
N CYS A 88 4.01 -12.24 -19.86
CA CYS A 88 3.32 -13.50 -19.65
C CYS A 88 2.97 -13.77 -18.18
N TYR A 89 3.44 -12.93 -17.26
CA TYR A 89 3.02 -12.94 -15.86
C TYR A 89 2.43 -11.60 -15.46
N VAL A 90 1.31 -11.64 -14.74
CA VAL A 90 0.73 -10.49 -14.06
C VAL A 90 0.12 -10.93 -12.74
N ALA A 91 0.17 -10.06 -11.74
CA ALA A 91 -0.48 -10.25 -10.47
C ALA A 91 -1.08 -8.95 -9.94
N SER A 92 -2.24 -9.05 -9.29
CA SER A 92 -2.70 -8.01 -8.37
C SER A 92 -2.02 -8.20 -7.02
N VAL A 93 -1.59 -7.11 -6.38
CA VAL A 93 -1.28 -7.10 -4.94
C VAL A 93 -2.43 -6.45 -4.20
N THR A 94 -2.85 -7.08 -3.11
CA THR A 94 -4.05 -6.71 -2.38
C THR A 94 -3.80 -6.57 -0.90
N GLU A 95 -4.58 -5.72 -0.25
CA GLU A 95 -4.57 -5.47 1.19
C GLU A 95 -6.00 -5.63 1.71
N GLU A 96 -6.16 -6.14 2.93
CA GLU A 96 -7.46 -6.14 3.60
C GLU A 96 -7.90 -4.71 3.94
N VAL A 97 -9.09 -4.30 3.46
CA VAL A 97 -9.55 -2.90 3.52
C VAL A 97 -9.60 -2.28 4.93
N ASN A 98 -9.78 -3.09 5.96
CA ASN A 98 -9.80 -2.75 7.38
C ASN A 98 -8.54 -3.18 8.13
N ASN A 99 -7.66 -4.01 7.56
CA ASN A 99 -6.44 -4.49 8.19
C ASN A 99 -5.24 -4.37 7.23
N TYR A 100 -4.56 -3.21 7.31
CA TYR A 100 -3.42 -2.87 6.46
C TYR A 100 -2.18 -3.75 6.67
N GLY A 101 -2.17 -4.60 7.70
CA GLY A 101 -1.12 -5.59 7.91
C GLY A 101 -1.37 -6.94 7.22
N LYS A 102 -2.51 -7.09 6.54
CA LYS A 102 -2.96 -8.34 5.93
C LYS A 102 -2.97 -8.24 4.41
N ASP A 103 -1.78 -8.44 3.85
CA ASP A 103 -1.53 -8.45 2.41
C ASP A 103 -1.75 -9.82 1.77
N SER A 104 -2.09 -9.79 0.48
CA SER A 104 -2.18 -10.96 -0.38
C SER A 104 -1.84 -10.60 -1.83
N GLY A 105 -2.00 -11.57 -2.73
CA GLY A 105 -1.83 -11.35 -4.15
C GLY A 105 -2.36 -12.50 -4.98
N PHE A 106 -2.78 -12.17 -6.20
CA PHE A 106 -3.38 -13.12 -7.14
C PHE A 106 -2.63 -13.01 -8.46
N GLY A 107 -1.85 -14.04 -8.78
CA GLY A 107 -0.99 -14.05 -9.95
C GLY A 107 -1.41 -15.09 -10.98
N LYS A 108 -1.22 -14.75 -12.26
CA LYS A 108 -1.33 -15.69 -13.37
C LYS A 108 0.00 -15.75 -14.11
N ASN A 109 0.57 -16.96 -14.21
CA ASN A 109 1.75 -17.25 -15.02
C ASN A 109 1.34 -18.02 -16.28
N LEU A 110 1.57 -17.42 -17.45
CA LEU A 110 1.38 -18.01 -18.78
C LEU A 110 2.69 -18.08 -19.57
N CYS A 111 3.83 -17.94 -18.89
CA CYS A 111 5.15 -17.96 -19.51
C CYS A 111 5.60 -19.36 -19.97
N GLY A 112 4.86 -20.42 -19.63
CA GLY A 112 5.22 -21.84 -19.84
C GLY A 112 6.39 -22.34 -18.99
N LYS A 113 7.22 -21.42 -18.48
CA LYS A 113 8.34 -21.62 -17.55
C LYS A 113 8.33 -20.48 -16.52
N ASN A 114 9.35 -20.42 -15.66
CA ASN A 114 9.51 -19.25 -14.79
C ASN A 114 9.75 -17.99 -15.65
N PRO A 115 9.10 -16.85 -15.32
CA PRO A 115 9.47 -15.57 -15.89
C PRO A 115 10.94 -15.26 -15.54
N GLY A 116 11.64 -14.58 -16.44
CA GLY A 116 13.09 -14.31 -16.28
C GLY A 116 13.47 -12.84 -16.43
N GLY A 117 12.56 -11.97 -16.87
CA GLY A 117 12.80 -10.54 -17.02
C GLY A 117 12.64 -9.76 -15.72
N ALA A 118 13.05 -8.49 -15.75
CA ALA A 118 12.85 -7.55 -14.66
C ALA A 118 11.35 -7.38 -14.34
N GLU A 119 11.05 -7.41 -13.04
CA GLU A 119 9.71 -7.17 -12.55
C GLU A 119 9.34 -5.70 -12.72
N MET A 120 8.17 -5.50 -13.33
CA MET A 120 7.49 -4.21 -13.30
C MET A 120 6.61 -4.20 -12.06
N GLN A 121 6.82 -3.23 -11.17
CA GLN A 121 6.11 -3.15 -9.89
C GLN A 121 5.47 -1.78 -9.73
N VAL A 122 4.16 -1.72 -9.93
CA VAL A 122 3.36 -0.49 -9.88
C VAL A 122 2.43 -0.58 -8.68
N LYS A 123 2.84 -0.04 -7.52
CA LYS A 123 2.08 -0.16 -6.28
C LYS A 123 2.14 1.12 -5.44
N PHE A 124 1.08 1.40 -4.70
CA PHE A 124 1.13 2.35 -3.59
C PHE A 124 1.98 1.74 -2.46
N GLY A 125 2.81 2.54 -1.77
CA GLY A 125 3.77 2.04 -0.77
C GLY A 125 3.27 2.13 0.68
N ASP A 126 3.79 1.30 1.59
CA ASP A 126 3.35 1.21 3.01
C ASP A 126 3.80 2.35 3.93
N ILE A 127 4.34 3.45 3.40
CA ILE A 127 4.70 4.58 4.24
C ILE A 127 3.44 5.25 4.79
N LYS A 128 3.55 5.97 5.92
CA LYS A 128 2.41 6.58 6.67
C LYS A 128 1.42 7.41 5.84
N PHE A 129 1.78 7.79 4.61
CA PHE A 129 0.96 8.56 3.67
C PHE A 129 0.09 7.72 2.72
N ALA A 130 0.28 6.40 2.64
CA ALA A 130 -0.41 5.54 1.67
C ALA A 130 -1.13 4.32 2.30
N ARG A 131 -1.26 4.27 3.64
CA ARG A 131 -2.11 3.30 4.34
C ARG A 131 -3.53 3.33 3.75
N ARG A 132 -4.08 2.17 3.39
CA ARG A 132 -5.42 2.03 2.78
C ARG A 132 -5.58 2.86 1.51
N THR A 133 -4.54 2.90 0.69
CA THR A 133 -4.61 3.43 -0.66
C THR A 133 -4.91 2.31 -1.63
N PHE A 134 -6.01 2.45 -2.35
CA PHE A 134 -6.45 1.44 -3.31
C PHE A 134 -6.47 2.03 -4.72
N VAL A 135 -6.23 1.17 -5.69
CA VAL A 135 -6.36 1.47 -7.10
C VAL A 135 -7.80 1.87 -7.40
N ARG A 136 -7.97 2.98 -8.10
CA ARG A 136 -9.25 3.42 -8.65
C ARG A 136 -9.23 3.65 -10.15
N ALA A 137 -8.05 3.75 -10.76
CA ALA A 137 -7.92 3.76 -12.21
C ALA A 137 -6.61 3.14 -12.66
N VAL A 138 -6.62 2.60 -13.87
CA VAL A 138 -5.44 2.05 -14.54
C VAL A 138 -5.38 2.56 -15.98
N ARG A 139 -4.18 2.84 -16.46
CA ARG A 139 -3.91 2.85 -17.90
C ARG A 139 -2.65 2.05 -18.20
N VAL A 140 -2.56 1.55 -19.42
CA VAL A 140 -1.43 0.77 -19.90
C VAL A 140 -0.74 1.47 -21.06
N CYS A 141 0.57 1.34 -21.13
CA CYS A 141 1.34 1.67 -22.32
C CYS A 141 1.49 0.41 -23.15
N MET A 142 1.26 0.52 -24.45
CA MET A 142 1.36 -0.58 -25.40
C MET A 142 2.58 -0.41 -26.31
N THR A 143 2.99 -1.51 -26.95
CA THR A 143 3.85 -1.43 -28.13
C THR A 143 3.17 -0.70 -29.28
N LYS A 144 3.95 -0.24 -30.27
CA LYS A 144 3.48 0.52 -31.43
C LYS A 144 2.33 -0.14 -32.20
N ASN A 145 2.25 -1.47 -32.21
CA ASN A 145 1.24 -2.28 -32.88
C ASN A 145 0.13 -2.80 -31.95
N ASP A 146 0.05 -2.29 -30.73
CA ASP A 146 -0.93 -2.70 -29.71
C ASP A 146 -0.90 -4.20 -29.36
N SER A 147 0.24 -4.87 -29.58
CA SER A 147 0.33 -6.32 -29.36
C SER A 147 0.60 -6.71 -27.91
N LYS A 148 1.17 -5.83 -27.09
CA LYS A 148 1.54 -6.15 -25.69
C LYS A 148 1.66 -4.91 -24.81
N VAL A 149 1.32 -5.10 -23.54
CA VAL A 149 1.52 -4.12 -22.46
C VAL A 149 3.02 -4.01 -22.14
N LYS A 150 3.51 -2.77 -22.11
CA LYS A 150 4.90 -2.40 -21.77
C LYS A 150 5.02 -1.36 -20.67
N GLY A 151 3.92 -0.76 -20.23
CA GLY A 151 3.92 0.11 -19.06
C GLY A 151 2.56 0.10 -18.39
N ILE A 152 2.55 0.41 -17.10
CA ILE A 152 1.33 0.48 -16.29
C ILE A 152 1.41 1.74 -15.42
N GLN A 153 0.29 2.44 -15.32
CA GLN A 153 0.12 3.58 -14.43
C GLN A 153 -1.17 3.42 -13.62
N LEU A 154 -1.12 3.80 -12.36
CA LEU A 154 -2.23 3.66 -11.41
C LEU A 154 -2.58 4.98 -10.76
N ARG A 155 -3.87 5.31 -10.72
CA ARG A 155 -4.40 6.36 -9.86
C ARG A 155 -5.05 5.72 -8.64
N GLY A 156 -4.81 6.35 -7.49
CA GLY A 156 -5.25 5.84 -6.20
C GLY A 156 -6.30 6.71 -5.55
N ARG A 157 -6.93 6.12 -4.54
CA ARG A 157 -7.84 6.79 -3.61
C ARG A 157 -7.57 6.24 -2.21
N GLN A 158 -7.64 7.09 -1.20
CA GLN A 158 -7.37 6.73 0.19
C GLN A 158 -8.45 7.24 1.13
N PHE A 159 -8.60 6.59 2.28
CA PHE A 159 -9.33 7.19 3.40
C PHE A 159 -8.41 8.17 4.15
N VAL A 160 -8.75 9.45 4.13
CA VAL A 160 -8.06 10.45 4.95
C VAL A 160 -8.51 10.35 6.42
N ARG A 161 -7.78 11.00 7.33
CA ARG A 161 -7.96 10.86 8.80
C ARG A 161 -9.37 11.21 9.32
N ASP A 162 -10.16 11.98 8.57
CA ASP A 162 -11.55 12.33 8.93
C ASP A 162 -12.56 11.24 8.52
N GLY A 163 -12.11 10.15 7.88
CA GLY A 163 -12.94 9.06 7.39
C GLY A 163 -13.55 9.31 6.02
N ARG A 164 -13.20 10.41 5.36
CA ARG A 164 -13.59 10.69 3.99
C ARG A 164 -12.69 9.94 3.02
N LEU A 165 -13.31 9.43 1.97
CA LEU A 165 -12.61 8.84 0.85
C LEU A 165 -12.15 9.98 -0.10
N SER A 166 -10.85 10.04 -0.42
CA SER A 166 -10.24 11.11 -1.21
C SER A 166 -9.36 10.55 -2.33
N ASP A 167 -9.56 11.05 -3.55
CA ASP A 167 -8.64 10.77 -4.66
C ASP A 167 -7.26 11.33 -4.35
N LEU A 168 -6.24 10.57 -4.73
CA LEU A 168 -4.86 11.04 -4.68
C LEU A 168 -4.60 11.94 -5.90
N PRO A 169 -4.01 13.13 -5.73
CA PRO A 169 -3.67 14.01 -6.85
C PRO A 169 -2.46 13.43 -7.59
N PRO A 170 -2.62 12.86 -8.80
CA PRO A 170 -1.52 12.20 -9.46
C PRO A 170 -0.61 13.24 -10.14
N ARG A 171 0.71 13.08 -10.05
CA ARG A 171 1.67 13.80 -10.89
C ARG A 171 2.45 12.79 -11.73
N TYR A 172 1.91 12.47 -12.91
CA TYR A 172 2.72 11.78 -13.93
C TYR A 172 3.54 12.83 -14.66
N ALA A 173 4.86 12.65 -14.73
CA ALA A 173 5.69 13.43 -15.65
C ALA A 173 5.16 13.22 -17.08
N GLU A 174 4.90 14.30 -17.82
CA GLU A 174 4.33 14.22 -19.18
C GLU A 174 5.35 13.74 -20.23
N GLN A 175 6.65 13.72 -19.91
CA GLN A 175 7.78 13.28 -20.75
C GLN A 175 8.99 12.98 -19.84
N PRO A 176 9.99 12.17 -20.27
CA PRO A 176 11.20 11.98 -19.49
C PRO A 176 12.06 13.24 -19.58
N SER A 177 11.84 14.22 -18.72
CA SER A 177 12.83 15.29 -18.53
C SER A 177 13.96 14.72 -17.68
N SER A 178 15.19 14.87 -18.17
CA SER A 178 16.45 14.48 -17.53
C SER A 178 16.78 15.33 -16.27
N ALA A 179 15.77 15.80 -15.54
CA ALA A 179 15.95 16.74 -14.45
C ALA A 179 15.09 16.38 -13.25
N ALA A 180 15.80 16.26 -12.13
CA ALA A 180 15.34 16.25 -10.74
C ALA A 180 15.02 14.89 -10.13
N LEU A 181 15.82 14.55 -9.11
CA LEU A 181 15.61 13.47 -8.14
C LEU A 181 14.22 13.49 -7.45
N GLU A 182 13.39 14.50 -7.67
CA GLU A 182 12.01 14.58 -7.16
C GLU A 182 11.00 13.76 -7.99
N ASP A 183 11.28 13.45 -9.25
CA ASP A 183 10.45 12.57 -10.10
C ASP A 183 10.61 11.09 -9.75
N LEU A 184 11.50 10.74 -8.82
CA LEU A 184 11.90 9.35 -8.59
C LEU A 184 10.82 8.49 -7.94
N LEU A 185 9.87 9.05 -7.18
CA LEU A 185 8.82 8.29 -6.51
C LEU A 185 7.60 9.19 -6.22
N ASP A 186 6.78 9.54 -7.22
CA ASP A 186 5.43 10.02 -6.90
C ASP A 186 4.61 8.85 -6.35
N LEU A 187 4.57 8.76 -5.02
CA LEU A 187 3.83 7.73 -4.29
C LEU A 187 2.31 7.83 -4.51
N ASN A 188 1.81 8.95 -5.04
CA ASN A 188 0.40 9.14 -5.40
C ASN A 188 0.09 8.74 -6.85
N ALA A 189 1.13 8.54 -7.67
CA ALA A 189 1.01 8.19 -9.08
C ALA A 189 1.98 7.06 -9.50
N PRO A 190 1.90 5.86 -8.89
CA PRO A 190 2.77 4.75 -9.26
C PRO A 190 2.74 4.48 -10.76
N SER A 191 3.95 4.35 -11.33
CA SER A 191 4.19 4.12 -12.74
C SER A 191 5.42 3.24 -12.90
N ASP A 192 5.39 2.33 -13.86
CA ASP A 192 6.58 1.59 -14.29
C ASP A 192 6.40 1.20 -15.77
N LEU A 193 7.51 1.15 -16.50
CA LEU A 193 7.51 0.86 -17.93
C LEU A 193 8.80 0.16 -18.36
N ARG A 194 8.67 -0.54 -19.48
CA ARG A 194 9.75 -1.22 -20.17
C ARG A 194 10.04 -0.51 -21.48
N LEU A 195 11.16 -0.89 -22.09
CA LEU A 195 11.48 -0.52 -23.46
C LEU A 195 10.32 -0.87 -24.39
N ASN A 196 10.20 -0.11 -25.48
CA ASN A 196 9.15 -0.24 -26.49
C ASN A 196 7.73 0.12 -26.02
N CYS A 197 7.58 0.75 -24.85
CA CYS A 197 6.38 1.54 -24.55
C CYS A 197 6.28 2.70 -25.56
N SER A 198 5.20 2.71 -26.35
CA SER A 198 5.01 3.66 -27.45
C SER A 198 3.75 4.52 -27.28
N VAL A 199 2.62 3.90 -26.90
CA VAL A 199 1.33 4.58 -26.85
C VAL A 199 0.64 4.25 -25.54
N TRP A 200 0.41 5.27 -24.71
CA TRP A 200 -0.47 5.16 -23.54
C TRP A 200 -1.91 5.09 -24.01
N LYS A 201 -2.65 4.12 -23.47
CA LYS A 201 -4.09 3.99 -23.68
C LYS A 201 -4.85 4.86 -22.68
N GLU A 202 -6.15 5.00 -22.94
CA GLU A 202 -7.05 5.75 -22.10
C GLU A 202 -7.11 5.19 -20.68
N TRP A 203 -7.36 6.08 -19.73
CA TRP A 203 -7.65 5.68 -18.36
C TRP A 203 -8.98 4.94 -18.31
N VAL A 204 -8.99 3.78 -17.66
CA VAL A 204 -10.22 3.13 -17.22
C VAL A 204 -10.33 3.29 -15.73
N GLU A 205 -11.48 3.82 -15.28
CA GLU A 205 -11.67 4.25 -13.91
C GLU A 205 -12.86 3.52 -13.27
N CYS A 206 -12.68 3.12 -12.02
CA CYS A 206 -13.80 2.72 -11.18
C CYS A 206 -14.79 3.88 -11.04
N PRO A 207 -16.10 3.60 -10.94
CA PRO A 207 -17.09 4.63 -10.66
C PRO A 207 -16.77 5.44 -9.39
N PRO A 208 -17.34 6.66 -9.25
CA PRO A 208 -17.17 7.48 -8.05
C PRO A 208 -17.50 6.69 -6.77
N GLY A 209 -16.67 6.86 -5.73
CA GLY A 209 -16.82 6.13 -4.46
C GLY A 209 -16.42 4.66 -4.48
N GLN A 210 -15.91 4.13 -5.60
CA GLN A 210 -15.45 2.75 -5.69
C GLN A 210 -13.92 2.63 -5.69
N ILE A 211 -13.44 1.44 -5.34
CA ILE A 211 -12.06 0.99 -5.46
C ILE A 211 -12.01 -0.34 -6.20
N ALA A 212 -10.86 -0.68 -6.78
CA ALA A 212 -10.64 -1.97 -7.41
C ALA A 212 -10.47 -3.07 -6.35
N MET A 213 -11.26 -4.14 -6.49
CA MET A 213 -11.23 -5.35 -5.67
C MET A 213 -10.54 -6.51 -6.40
N ALA A 214 -10.49 -6.44 -7.73
CA ALA A 214 -9.72 -7.34 -8.57
C ALA A 214 -9.34 -6.65 -9.88
N LEU A 215 -8.37 -7.23 -10.58
CA LEU A 215 -8.09 -6.92 -11.98
C LEU A 215 -8.76 -7.94 -12.89
N THR A 216 -9.15 -7.54 -14.09
CA THR A 216 -9.36 -8.46 -15.21
C THR A 216 -8.22 -8.25 -16.19
N ALA A 217 -7.24 -9.15 -16.16
CA ALA A 217 -6.13 -9.16 -17.10
C ALA A 217 -6.60 -9.79 -18.41
N HIS A 218 -6.41 -9.08 -19.52
CA HIS A 218 -6.65 -9.61 -20.85
C HIS A 218 -5.33 -10.06 -21.45
N PHE A 219 -5.28 -11.32 -21.85
CA PHE A 219 -4.20 -11.85 -22.67
C PHE A 219 -4.62 -11.89 -24.13
N ASP A 220 -3.67 -12.05 -25.05
CA ASP A 220 -3.94 -12.32 -26.46
C ASP A 220 -4.96 -13.45 -26.67
N SER A 221 -5.57 -13.47 -27.84
CA SER A 221 -6.54 -14.52 -28.20
C SER A 221 -5.82 -15.67 -28.90
N GLY A 222 -6.31 -16.91 -28.73
CA GLY A 222 -5.78 -18.08 -29.40
C GLY A 222 -5.62 -19.29 -28.49
N PRO A 223 -5.04 -20.39 -29.01
CA PRO A 223 -4.96 -21.66 -28.28
C PRO A 223 -3.94 -21.66 -27.13
N SER A 224 -3.05 -20.67 -27.06
CA SER A 224 -2.01 -20.58 -26.02
C SER A 224 -1.67 -19.13 -25.71
N PRO A 225 -2.61 -18.39 -25.08
CA PRO A 225 -2.43 -16.97 -24.80
C PRO A 225 -1.31 -16.78 -23.77
N ASN A 226 -0.39 -15.86 -24.04
CA ASN A 226 0.76 -15.56 -23.19
C ASN A 226 1.26 -14.12 -23.23
N ASN A 227 0.54 -13.20 -23.89
CA ASN A 227 0.87 -11.79 -23.89
C ASN A 227 -0.23 -10.99 -23.20
N LEU A 228 0.08 -10.30 -22.10
CA LEU A 228 -0.83 -9.30 -21.53
C LEU A 228 -1.07 -8.19 -22.56
N THR A 229 -2.32 -8.01 -22.95
CA THR A 229 -2.77 -7.06 -23.97
C THR A 229 -3.64 -5.95 -23.41
N GLY A 230 -4.24 -6.13 -22.23
CA GLY A 230 -5.03 -5.10 -21.59
C GLY A 230 -5.39 -5.40 -20.14
N ILE A 231 -5.89 -4.38 -19.45
CA ILE A 231 -6.34 -4.48 -18.05
C ILE A 231 -7.67 -3.74 -17.91
N ALA A 232 -8.64 -4.41 -17.28
CA ALA A 232 -9.84 -3.80 -16.72
C ALA A 232 -9.87 -3.97 -15.19
N LEU A 233 -10.71 -3.21 -14.50
CA LEU A 233 -10.87 -3.26 -13.06
C LEU A 233 -12.25 -3.84 -12.70
N GLN A 234 -12.27 -4.62 -11.62
CA GLN A 234 -13.50 -5.07 -10.95
C GLN A 234 -13.65 -4.25 -9.68
N CYS A 235 -14.60 -3.32 -9.70
CA CYS A 235 -14.72 -2.27 -8.71
C CYS A 235 -15.90 -2.51 -7.76
N ARG A 236 -15.78 -2.05 -6.52
CA ARG A 236 -16.87 -2.10 -5.54
C ARG A 236 -16.91 -0.82 -4.73
N ALA A 237 -18.11 -0.41 -4.32
CA ALA A 237 -18.27 0.78 -3.50
C ALA A 237 -17.67 0.56 -2.12
N ILE A 238 -16.99 1.60 -1.63
CA ILE A 238 -16.39 1.60 -0.31
C ILE A 238 -16.81 2.86 0.43
N GLY A 239 -17.14 2.71 1.70
CA GLY A 239 -17.57 3.82 2.53
C GLY A 239 -17.22 3.56 3.99
N ARG A 240 -17.30 4.61 4.81
CA ARG A 240 -17.14 4.48 6.26
C ARG A 240 -18.23 3.56 6.83
N GLU A 241 -17.82 2.61 7.66
CA GLU A 241 -18.75 1.81 8.46
C GLU A 241 -19.42 2.74 9.50
N ARG A 242 -20.75 2.70 9.57
CA ARG A 242 -21.54 3.55 10.47
C ARG A 242 -21.61 2.95 11.87
#